data_AF-A0A5N6P5Q3-F1
#
_entry.id   AF-A0A5N6P5Q3-F1
#
_cell.length_a   1.000
_cell.length_b   1.000
_cell.length_c   1.000
_cell.angle_alpha   90.00
_cell.angle_beta   90.00
_cell.angle_gamma   90.00
#
_symmetry.space_group_name_H-M   'P 1'
#
loop_
_entity.id
_entity.type
_entity.pdbx_description
1 polymer ?
#
loop_
_entity_poly.entity_id
_entity_poly.type
_entity_poly.pdbx_seq_one_letter_code
_entity_poly.pdbx_strand_id
1 'polypeptide(L)'
;MLVGILRTHHVSHVRLFDTDARLLSALSDTRIEVMITVTNTEVIQIGESPSFAALWVNTHVAAFTPATNITAIAVGSDFLSSNPNADTVLVPAMTNLYKALVASNLNDQIKVSTPLSMDMIPKQFPPSTATFNTSWNSTVYGILDFLKNSNSFYMLNAFPYDLYVQSNGLFPIQYALFQPLPVVKQIVDPNTLFHYESMLDAMVDATYYSMAAYNFSSIPVMVTETGWPWAGGPNESDATVDNAETFNNNLIRRVLSGSGPPSRPTMLLNSYIYEMFDDDKKPRYGVFFGNGSSVYDLDFGGSMGNFSGGFCVARKGVDTASLQGGLNWACGPGQANCTAIQSGQPCYLPDTVQNHASYAYNDYYQRKRLVGGTCDFGGTAMITNVDPSYGSCIFTGSSNSSAGGTSPPALGPASPTGSGSPSHRVPKTGIKWKRAFDQIVGGPIMSRSVQGPAYCLTTPRGDEAHRRCLTAAASEVDGGVAREIDPRLGEKAITIVPPVSNKTSSTAFGQVNMIDDPLTEKPEPGSRLLGRAQGLYGLISQEEVGLMMVMSFVFSTGKYNGSTLMILGRNPVFEKVREMPVIGGSGLFRWARGYVQASTYSFDNKTGNAVVKYDVHVLHF
;
A
#
# COMPACT_ATOMS: atom_id res chain seq x y z
N MET A 1 -23.60 4.36 -16.02
CA MET A 1 -23.85 3.85 -14.65
C MET A 1 -22.87 4.46 -13.66
N LEU A 2 -21.55 4.19 -13.77
CA LEU A 2 -20.49 4.74 -12.89
C LEU A 2 -20.66 6.22 -12.53
N VAL A 3 -20.63 7.11 -13.53
CA VAL A 3 -20.73 8.57 -13.29
C VAL A 3 -22.03 8.98 -12.61
N GLY A 4 -23.12 8.25 -12.86
CA GLY A 4 -24.39 8.48 -12.20
C GLY A 4 -24.31 8.18 -10.70
N ILE A 5 -23.68 7.07 -10.32
CA ILE A 5 -23.46 6.71 -8.91
C ILE A 5 -22.53 7.73 -8.24
N LEU A 6 -21.40 8.05 -8.87
CA LEU A 6 -20.44 9.04 -8.31
C LEU A 6 -21.13 10.39 -8.03
N ARG A 7 -21.94 10.90 -8.97
CA ARG A 7 -22.67 12.15 -8.78
C ARG A 7 -23.75 12.05 -7.71
N THR A 8 -24.49 10.93 -7.67
CA THR A 8 -25.56 10.71 -6.68
C THR A 8 -25.02 10.70 -5.25
N HIS A 9 -23.84 10.12 -5.06
CA HIS A 9 -23.17 10.04 -3.76
C HIS A 9 -22.17 11.17 -3.51
N HIS A 10 -22.17 12.23 -4.34
CA HIS A 10 -21.28 13.38 -4.21
C HIS A 10 -19.78 13.03 -4.15
N VAL A 11 -19.39 11.92 -4.78
CA VAL A 11 -18.00 11.49 -4.87
C VAL A 11 -17.28 12.35 -5.90
N SER A 12 -16.29 13.12 -5.43
CA SER A 12 -15.53 14.09 -6.23
C SER A 12 -14.17 13.57 -6.70
N HIS A 13 -13.71 12.43 -6.18
CA HIS A 13 -12.40 11.86 -6.50
C HIS A 13 -12.56 10.36 -6.78
N VAL A 14 -11.88 9.86 -7.81
CA VAL A 14 -11.87 8.45 -8.17
C VAL A 14 -10.47 8.00 -8.53
N ARG A 15 -10.10 6.80 -8.09
CA ARG A 15 -8.90 6.11 -8.55
C ARG A 15 -9.30 4.98 -9.50
N LEU A 16 -8.70 4.97 -10.69
CA LEU A 16 -8.83 3.90 -11.67
C LEU A 16 -7.56 3.04 -11.63
N PHE A 17 -7.73 1.71 -11.50
CA PHE A 17 -6.60 0.76 -11.45
C PHE A 17 -5.97 0.47 -12.82
N ASP A 18 -6.55 1.01 -13.89
CA ASP A 18 -6.02 0.98 -15.25
C ASP A 18 -6.31 2.31 -15.97
N THR A 19 -6.08 2.32 -17.28
CA THR A 19 -6.31 3.46 -18.17
C THR A 19 -7.38 3.16 -19.23
N ASP A 20 -8.48 2.47 -18.87
CA ASP A 20 -9.58 2.19 -19.80
C ASP A 20 -10.14 3.49 -20.40
N ALA A 21 -9.93 3.65 -21.71
CA ALA A 21 -10.34 4.82 -22.46
C ALA A 21 -11.85 5.12 -22.37
N ARG A 22 -12.70 4.09 -22.18
CA ARG A 22 -14.16 4.25 -22.01
C ARG A 22 -14.48 4.88 -20.66
N LEU A 23 -13.77 4.49 -19.60
CA LEU A 23 -13.95 5.09 -18.27
C LEU A 23 -13.44 6.54 -18.25
N LEU A 24 -12.26 6.79 -18.81
CA LEU A 24 -11.71 8.14 -18.94
C LEU A 24 -12.62 9.05 -19.74
N SER A 25 -13.15 8.58 -20.88
CA SER A 25 -14.10 9.33 -21.70
C SER A 25 -15.43 9.58 -20.96
N ALA A 26 -15.92 8.60 -20.19
CA ALA A 26 -17.14 8.77 -19.42
C ALA A 26 -17.00 9.84 -18.33
N LEU A 27 -15.80 10.03 -17.79
CA LEU A 27 -15.48 11.04 -16.77
C LEU A 27 -15.20 12.44 -17.35
N SER A 28 -15.22 12.60 -18.68
CA SER A 28 -15.08 13.90 -19.34
C SER A 28 -16.12 14.90 -18.86
N ASP A 29 -15.69 16.13 -18.60
CA ASP A 29 -16.52 17.28 -18.20
C ASP A 29 -17.34 17.05 -16.91
N THR A 30 -16.98 16.06 -16.10
CA THR A 30 -17.64 15.77 -14.82
C THR A 30 -17.10 16.58 -13.65
N ARG A 31 -15.91 17.18 -13.79
CA ARG A 31 -15.09 17.80 -12.74
C ARG A 31 -14.60 16.85 -11.64
N ILE A 32 -14.92 15.56 -11.73
CA ILE A 32 -14.40 14.54 -10.80
C ILE A 32 -12.90 14.42 -11.04
N GLU A 33 -12.11 14.50 -9.98
CA GLU A 33 -10.67 14.30 -10.02
C GLU A 33 -10.35 12.82 -10.21
N VAL A 34 -9.48 12.53 -11.18
CA VAL A 34 -9.15 11.17 -11.57
C VAL A 34 -7.68 10.90 -11.28
N MET A 35 -7.42 9.93 -10.42
CA MET A 35 -6.13 9.26 -10.31
C MET A 35 -6.15 8.04 -11.22
N ILE A 36 -5.18 7.94 -12.13
CA ILE A 36 -5.02 6.77 -12.99
C ILE A 36 -3.83 5.93 -12.52
N THR A 37 -3.90 4.62 -12.72
CA THR A 37 -2.83 3.70 -12.35
C THR A 37 -2.14 3.12 -13.57
N VAL A 38 -0.80 3.19 -13.59
CA VAL A 38 0.06 2.39 -14.47
C VAL A 38 0.01 0.97 -13.93
N THR A 39 -0.34 -0.01 -14.76
CA THR A 39 -0.42 -1.39 -14.29
C THR A 39 0.98 -1.92 -13.94
N ASN A 40 1.08 -2.85 -12.98
CA ASN A 40 2.38 -3.43 -12.59
C ASN A 40 3.16 -4.04 -13.78
N THR A 41 2.45 -4.51 -14.82
CA THR A 41 3.06 -5.02 -16.06
C THR A 41 3.70 -3.93 -16.92
N GLU A 42 3.14 -2.72 -16.92
CA GLU A 42 3.66 -1.59 -17.70
C GLU A 42 4.81 -0.86 -17.00
N VAL A 43 4.86 -0.89 -15.66
CA VAL A 43 5.92 -0.23 -14.86
C VAL A 43 7.31 -0.58 -15.38
N ILE A 44 7.52 -1.86 -15.71
CA ILE A 44 8.81 -2.35 -16.20
C ILE A 44 9.21 -1.67 -17.52
N GLN A 45 8.31 -1.71 -18.51
CA GLN A 45 8.56 -1.12 -19.83
C GLN A 45 8.77 0.40 -19.78
N ILE A 46 8.00 1.08 -18.92
CA ILE A 46 8.11 2.53 -18.70
C ILE A 46 9.44 2.89 -18.03
N GLY A 47 9.90 2.08 -17.07
CA GLY A 47 11.17 2.31 -16.38
C GLY A 47 12.38 2.09 -17.28
N GLU A 48 12.33 1.10 -18.17
CA GLU A 48 13.42 0.80 -19.10
C GLU A 48 13.49 1.74 -20.32
N SER A 49 12.35 2.31 -20.74
CA SER A 49 12.24 3.06 -21.99
C SER A 49 11.58 4.44 -21.81
N PRO A 50 12.36 5.54 -21.86
CA PRO A 50 11.81 6.89 -21.82
C PRO A 50 10.87 7.22 -22.99
N SER A 51 11.11 6.64 -24.17
CA SER A 51 10.23 6.83 -25.33
C SER A 51 8.89 6.12 -25.14
N PHE A 52 8.89 4.96 -24.49
CA PHE A 52 7.65 4.27 -24.11
C PHE A 52 6.87 5.08 -23.08
N ALA A 53 7.53 5.65 -22.06
CA ALA A 53 6.88 6.54 -21.10
C ALA A 53 6.22 7.77 -21.78
N ALA A 54 6.91 8.37 -22.75
CA ALA A 54 6.36 9.49 -23.52
C ALA A 54 5.13 9.06 -24.36
N LEU A 55 5.18 7.88 -24.99
CA LEU A 55 4.04 7.33 -25.70
C LEU A 55 2.85 7.06 -24.76
N TRP A 56 3.12 6.48 -23.60
CA TRP A 56 2.11 6.18 -22.58
C TRP A 56 1.40 7.47 -22.11
N VAL A 57 2.17 8.51 -21.75
CA VAL A 57 1.60 9.82 -21.34
C VAL A 57 0.77 10.44 -22.47
N ASN A 58 1.26 10.40 -23.71
CA ASN A 58 0.50 10.95 -24.83
C ASN A 58 -0.83 10.20 -25.06
N THR A 59 -0.81 8.88 -24.91
CA THR A 59 -1.95 8.02 -25.24
C THR A 59 -3.00 8.01 -24.13
N HIS A 60 -2.59 8.06 -22.86
CA HIS A 60 -3.49 7.82 -21.72
C HIS A 60 -3.74 9.07 -20.87
N VAL A 61 -2.94 10.13 -21.03
CA VAL A 61 -3.06 11.37 -20.26
C VAL A 61 -3.39 12.54 -21.17
N ALA A 62 -2.49 12.86 -22.10
CA ALA A 62 -2.63 14.05 -22.96
C ALA A 62 -3.85 13.95 -23.89
N ALA A 63 -4.20 12.74 -24.34
CA ALA A 63 -5.38 12.51 -25.18
C ALA A 63 -6.72 12.82 -24.48
N PHE A 64 -6.78 12.77 -23.14
CA PHE A 64 -8.01 12.97 -22.36
C PHE A 64 -8.02 14.30 -21.60
N THR A 65 -6.87 14.96 -21.45
CA THR A 65 -6.73 16.24 -20.74
C THR A 65 -6.94 17.40 -21.73
N PRO A 66 -7.72 18.46 -21.39
CA PRO A 66 -8.29 18.79 -20.08
C PRO A 66 -9.73 18.31 -19.86
N ALA A 67 -10.32 17.58 -20.81
CA ALA A 67 -11.72 17.18 -20.75
C ALA A 67 -12.00 16.29 -19.53
N THR A 68 -11.12 15.33 -19.25
CA THR A 68 -11.08 14.55 -18.01
C THR A 68 -10.06 15.17 -17.05
N ASN A 69 -10.49 15.44 -15.81
CA ASN A 69 -9.66 16.10 -14.79
C ASN A 69 -8.70 15.11 -14.12
N ILE A 70 -7.67 14.69 -14.85
CA ILE A 70 -6.63 13.78 -14.33
C ILE A 70 -5.69 14.60 -13.44
N THR A 71 -5.55 14.21 -12.17
CA THR A 71 -4.74 14.97 -11.18
C THR A 71 -3.54 14.18 -10.66
N ALA A 72 -3.55 12.85 -10.80
CA ALA A 72 -2.43 12.02 -10.37
C ALA A 72 -2.24 10.74 -11.21
N ILE A 73 -0.99 10.28 -11.27
CA ILE A 73 -0.58 8.99 -11.81
C ILE A 73 0.01 8.16 -10.67
N ALA A 74 -0.65 7.05 -10.36
CA ALA A 74 -0.15 6.01 -9.48
C ALA A 74 0.70 5.02 -10.30
N VAL A 75 2.01 4.96 -10.07
CA VAL A 75 2.93 4.08 -10.78
C VAL A 75 2.94 2.71 -10.10
N GLY A 76 2.17 1.77 -10.65
CA GLY A 76 1.93 0.47 -10.05
C GLY A 76 0.91 0.52 -8.90
N SER A 77 0.69 -0.65 -8.28
CA SER A 77 0.01 -0.80 -7.00
C SER A 77 0.74 -1.87 -6.22
N ASP A 78 1.29 -1.53 -5.06
CA ASP A 78 2.11 -2.43 -4.22
C ASP A 78 3.19 -3.17 -5.00
N PHE A 79 3.81 -2.44 -5.94
CA PHE A 79 4.75 -2.99 -6.91
C PHE A 79 5.98 -3.61 -6.24
N LEU A 80 6.49 -2.98 -5.17
CA LEU A 80 7.65 -3.49 -4.42
C LEU A 80 7.33 -4.79 -3.66
N SER A 81 6.11 -4.92 -3.13
CA SER A 81 5.67 -6.14 -2.44
C SER A 81 5.48 -7.31 -3.42
N SER A 82 5.03 -7.02 -4.64
CA SER A 82 4.76 -8.04 -5.66
C SER A 82 5.97 -8.42 -6.51
N ASN A 83 7.03 -7.59 -6.52
CA ASN A 83 8.21 -7.78 -7.37
C ASN A 83 9.52 -7.53 -6.58
N PRO A 84 10.18 -8.59 -6.07
CA PRO A 84 11.39 -8.46 -5.25
C PRO A 84 12.59 -7.78 -5.94
N ASN A 85 12.61 -7.70 -7.28
CA ASN A 85 13.66 -7.05 -8.07
C ASN A 85 13.21 -5.69 -8.67
N ALA A 86 12.15 -5.10 -8.13
CA ALA A 86 11.55 -3.86 -8.62
C ALA A 86 12.36 -2.58 -8.35
N ASP A 87 13.37 -2.67 -7.48
CA ASP A 87 14.18 -1.55 -7.01
C ASP A 87 14.85 -0.79 -8.16
N THR A 88 15.29 -1.51 -9.18
CA THR A 88 15.99 -0.93 -10.33
C THR A 88 15.09 -0.24 -11.34
N VAL A 89 13.76 -0.42 -11.28
CA VAL A 89 12.85 -0.01 -12.36
C VAL A 89 11.78 0.98 -11.93
N LEU A 90 11.30 0.91 -10.67
CA LEU A 90 10.21 1.76 -10.20
C LEU A 90 10.56 3.26 -10.22
N VAL A 91 11.70 3.65 -9.63
CA VAL A 91 12.14 5.06 -9.59
C VAL A 91 12.42 5.60 -11.00
N PRO A 92 13.09 4.85 -11.90
CA PRO A 92 13.17 5.23 -13.32
C PRO A 92 11.81 5.40 -14.00
N ALA A 93 10.83 4.52 -13.72
CA ALA A 93 9.50 4.64 -14.31
C ALA A 93 8.79 5.94 -13.89
N MET A 94 8.80 6.24 -12.59
CA MET A 94 8.29 7.51 -12.05
C MET A 94 8.99 8.72 -12.69
N THR A 95 10.32 8.65 -12.83
CA THR A 95 11.13 9.71 -13.42
C THR A 95 10.83 9.91 -14.91
N ASN A 96 10.67 8.83 -15.67
CA ASN A 96 10.39 8.89 -17.09
C ASN A 96 8.99 9.46 -17.37
N LEU A 97 7.98 9.05 -16.58
CA LEU A 97 6.63 9.62 -16.64
C LEU A 97 6.63 11.11 -16.30
N TYR A 98 7.33 11.52 -15.25
CA TYR A 98 7.44 12.93 -14.88
C TYR A 98 8.09 13.75 -16.00
N LYS A 99 9.20 13.27 -16.60
CA LYS A 99 9.83 13.93 -17.75
C LYS A 99 8.89 14.05 -18.95
N ALA A 100 8.09 13.02 -19.22
CA ALA A 100 7.08 13.07 -20.29
C ALA A 100 5.96 14.08 -20.00
N LEU A 101 5.52 14.20 -18.74
CA LEU A 101 4.58 15.24 -18.32
C LEU A 101 5.17 16.65 -18.46
N VAL A 102 6.44 16.85 -18.09
CA VAL A 102 7.15 18.12 -18.29
C VAL A 102 7.22 18.48 -19.77
N ALA A 103 7.58 17.52 -20.63
CA ALA A 103 7.61 17.72 -22.08
C ALA A 103 6.24 18.07 -22.68
N SER A 104 5.16 17.66 -22.00
CA SER A 104 3.77 17.94 -22.38
C SER A 104 3.18 19.15 -21.64
N ASN A 105 3.94 19.82 -20.78
CA ASN A 105 3.50 20.93 -19.93
C ASN A 105 2.31 20.58 -19.01
N LEU A 106 2.30 19.36 -18.47
CA LEU A 106 1.25 18.82 -17.59
C LEU A 106 1.74 18.57 -16.14
N ASN A 107 3.04 18.70 -15.87
CA ASN A 107 3.68 18.37 -14.58
C ASN A 107 3.19 19.21 -13.39
N ASP A 108 2.69 20.42 -13.63
CA ASP A 108 2.16 21.27 -12.55
C ASP A 108 0.78 20.78 -12.09
N GLN A 109 -0.01 20.23 -13.01
CA GLN A 109 -1.38 19.76 -12.79
C GLN A 109 -1.43 18.30 -12.34
N ILE A 110 -0.55 17.45 -12.89
CA ILE A 110 -0.60 16.00 -12.71
C ILE A 110 0.59 15.54 -11.89
N LYS A 111 0.34 15.00 -10.70
CA LYS A 111 1.38 14.48 -9.80
C LYS A 111 1.67 13.02 -10.07
N VAL A 112 2.93 12.62 -9.96
CA VAL A 112 3.37 11.23 -10.10
C VAL A 112 3.76 10.71 -8.74
N SER A 113 3.22 9.55 -8.34
CA SER A 113 3.61 8.86 -7.11
C SER A 113 3.43 7.35 -7.29
N THR A 114 3.68 6.55 -6.25
CA THR A 114 3.55 5.09 -6.27
C THR A 114 2.85 4.63 -4.98
N PRO A 115 1.70 3.92 -5.07
CA PRO A 115 1.04 3.32 -3.93
C PRO A 115 1.91 2.24 -3.29
N LEU A 116 2.12 2.38 -1.98
CA LEU A 116 2.91 1.44 -1.18
C LEU A 116 2.10 0.90 0.01
N SER A 117 2.19 -0.41 0.21
CA SER A 117 1.57 -1.12 1.32
C SER A 117 2.26 -0.84 2.64
N MET A 118 1.47 -0.93 3.71
CA MET A 118 1.97 -0.95 5.09
C MET A 118 2.98 -2.07 5.38
N ASP A 119 3.09 -3.10 4.54
CA ASP A 119 4.14 -4.14 4.63
C ASP A 119 5.56 -3.57 4.46
N MET A 120 5.69 -2.39 3.85
CA MET A 120 6.96 -1.67 3.78
C MET A 120 7.44 -1.20 5.16
N ILE A 121 6.59 -1.20 6.17
CA ILE A 121 6.89 -0.81 7.55
C ILE A 121 6.68 -2.05 8.43
N PRO A 122 7.71 -2.89 8.64
CA PRO A 122 7.56 -4.18 9.33
C PRO A 122 7.22 -4.03 10.82
N LYS A 123 7.51 -2.87 11.41
CA LYS A 123 7.19 -2.54 12.80
C LYS A 123 6.50 -1.19 12.85
N GLN A 124 5.17 -1.22 12.89
CA GLN A 124 4.34 -0.01 12.85
C GLN A 124 4.06 0.55 14.25
N PHE A 125 4.22 -0.26 15.31
CA PHE A 125 3.88 0.10 16.68
C PHE A 125 5.07 -0.05 17.64
N PRO A 126 5.32 0.95 18.50
CA PRO A 126 4.66 2.26 18.52
C PRO A 126 5.07 3.13 17.30
N PRO A 127 4.17 3.98 16.75
CA PRO A 127 4.41 4.73 15.51
C PRO A 127 5.71 5.55 15.49
N SER A 128 6.09 6.15 16.62
CA SER A 128 7.32 6.94 16.76
C SER A 128 8.62 6.17 16.50
N THR A 129 8.58 4.83 16.53
CA THR A 129 9.74 3.96 16.28
C THR A 129 9.70 3.31 14.90
N ALA A 130 8.65 3.57 14.12
CA ALA A 130 8.46 2.95 12.83
C ALA A 130 9.54 3.39 11.84
N THR A 131 10.07 2.42 11.11
CA THR A 131 11.01 2.62 10.02
C THR A 131 10.63 1.74 8.85
N PHE A 132 10.95 2.19 7.64
CA PHE A 132 10.82 1.35 6.45
C PHE A 132 11.74 0.13 6.54
N ASN A 133 11.31 -0.96 5.91
CA ASN A 133 12.08 -2.19 5.78
C ASN A 133 13.45 -1.89 5.16
N THR A 134 14.51 -2.30 5.87
CA THR A 134 15.88 -1.97 5.50
C THR A 134 16.32 -2.55 4.16
N SER A 135 15.66 -3.61 3.70
CA SER A 135 15.92 -4.23 2.39
C SER A 135 15.64 -3.28 1.23
N TRP A 136 14.77 -2.28 1.43
CA TRP A 136 14.37 -1.33 0.38
C TRP A 136 15.01 0.06 0.54
N ASN A 137 16.06 0.20 1.36
CA ASN A 137 16.65 1.50 1.71
C ASN A 137 16.94 2.40 0.50
N SER A 138 17.62 1.86 -0.52
CA SER A 138 17.99 2.62 -1.72
C SER A 138 16.76 3.05 -2.52
N THR A 139 15.82 2.14 -2.72
CA THR A 139 14.58 2.36 -3.47
C THR A 139 13.69 3.38 -2.79
N VAL A 140 13.43 3.19 -1.49
CA VAL A 140 12.61 4.10 -0.70
C VAL A 140 13.24 5.49 -0.66
N TYR A 141 14.55 5.60 -0.47
CA TYR A 141 15.23 6.89 -0.57
C TYR A 141 15.02 7.53 -1.95
N GLY A 142 15.18 6.77 -3.04
CA GLY A 142 14.94 7.26 -4.40
C GLY A 142 13.50 7.71 -4.65
N ILE A 143 12.50 6.99 -4.10
CA ILE A 143 11.09 7.39 -4.14
C ILE A 143 10.90 8.70 -3.38
N LEU A 144 11.36 8.79 -2.12
CA LEU A 144 11.17 9.98 -1.29
C LEU A 144 11.89 11.21 -1.87
N ASP A 145 13.10 11.04 -2.40
CA ASP A 145 13.83 12.10 -3.08
C ASP A 145 13.08 12.59 -4.33
N PHE A 146 12.59 11.66 -5.16
CA PHE A 146 11.75 11.99 -6.30
C PHE A 146 10.48 12.76 -5.89
N LEU A 147 9.75 12.29 -4.87
CA LEU A 147 8.50 12.91 -4.41
C LEU A 147 8.75 14.34 -3.89
N LYS A 148 9.82 14.54 -3.12
CA LYS A 148 10.23 15.85 -2.64
C LYS A 148 10.56 16.80 -3.80
N ASN A 149 11.38 16.34 -4.76
CA ASN A 149 11.85 17.17 -5.86
C ASN A 149 10.78 17.47 -6.92
N SER A 150 9.76 16.61 -7.03
CA SER A 150 8.60 16.80 -7.92
C SER A 150 7.39 17.48 -7.26
N ASN A 151 7.50 17.86 -5.98
CA ASN A 151 6.40 18.38 -5.16
C ASN A 151 5.15 17.49 -5.23
N SER A 152 5.37 16.18 -5.03
CA SER A 152 4.35 15.15 -5.02
C SER A 152 4.11 14.64 -3.59
N PHE A 153 3.28 13.62 -3.45
CA PHE A 153 2.83 13.07 -2.17
C PHE A 153 3.12 11.57 -2.08
N TYR A 154 3.24 11.05 -0.86
CA TYR A 154 3.38 9.62 -0.62
C TYR A 154 2.02 8.95 -0.69
N MET A 155 1.84 7.97 -1.58
CA MET A 155 0.61 7.19 -1.69
C MET A 155 0.70 5.96 -0.79
N LEU A 156 -0.23 5.83 0.15
CA LEU A 156 -0.25 4.76 1.15
C LEU A 156 -1.49 3.89 0.99
N ASN A 157 -1.28 2.59 0.80
CA ASN A 157 -2.33 1.58 0.94
C ASN A 157 -2.33 1.09 2.39
N ALA A 158 -3.39 1.42 3.14
CA ALA A 158 -3.48 1.18 4.57
C ALA A 158 -4.81 0.52 4.93
N PHE A 159 -4.77 -0.75 5.33
CA PHE A 159 -5.95 -1.52 5.74
C PHE A 159 -5.89 -1.84 7.24
N PRO A 160 -6.56 -1.04 8.10
CA PRO A 160 -6.66 -1.34 9.53
C PRO A 160 -7.24 -2.74 9.82
N TYR A 161 -8.11 -3.24 8.95
CA TYR A 161 -8.64 -4.62 9.05
C TYR A 161 -7.51 -5.67 9.08
N ASP A 162 -6.57 -5.59 8.13
CA ASP A 162 -5.47 -6.57 8.02
C ASP A 162 -4.60 -6.54 9.26
N LEU A 163 -4.24 -5.35 9.74
CA LEU A 163 -3.46 -5.18 10.95
C LEU A 163 -4.21 -5.68 12.19
N TYR A 164 -5.52 -5.41 12.29
CA TYR A 164 -6.37 -5.89 13.38
C TYR A 164 -6.37 -7.43 13.43
N VAL A 165 -6.61 -8.09 12.29
CA VAL A 165 -6.62 -9.55 12.18
C VAL A 165 -5.24 -10.14 12.52
N GLN A 166 -4.17 -9.58 11.95
CA GLN A 166 -2.79 -10.04 12.20
C GLN A 166 -2.35 -9.84 13.66
N SER A 167 -2.89 -8.83 14.35
CA SER A 167 -2.59 -8.55 15.75
C SER A 167 -3.15 -9.60 16.73
N ASN A 168 -4.02 -10.49 16.25
CA ASN A 168 -4.54 -11.64 16.99
C ASN A 168 -5.09 -11.28 18.39
N GLY A 169 -5.94 -10.24 18.44
CA GLY A 169 -6.60 -9.77 19.67
C GLY A 169 -5.79 -8.80 20.53
N LEU A 170 -4.59 -8.38 20.09
CA LEU A 170 -3.82 -7.34 20.76
C LEU A 170 -4.55 -5.98 20.73
N PHE A 171 -5.16 -5.66 19.59
CA PHE A 171 -5.92 -4.41 19.44
C PHE A 171 -7.43 -4.68 19.52
N PRO A 172 -8.19 -3.87 20.29
CA PRO A 172 -9.64 -3.97 20.31
C PRO A 172 -10.24 -3.52 18.97
N ILE A 173 -11.30 -4.19 18.51
CA ILE A 173 -11.97 -3.84 17.24
C ILE A 173 -12.43 -2.38 17.21
N GLN A 174 -12.85 -1.83 18.36
CA GLN A 174 -13.26 -0.43 18.47
C GLN A 174 -12.17 0.54 17.97
N TYR A 175 -10.90 0.24 18.27
CA TYR A 175 -9.76 1.05 17.83
C TYR A 175 -9.58 1.02 16.31
N ALA A 176 -9.82 -0.14 15.69
CA ALA A 176 -9.74 -0.31 14.25
C ALA A 176 -10.93 0.34 13.53
N LEU A 177 -12.09 0.40 14.20
CA LEU A 177 -13.34 1.00 13.69
C LEU A 177 -13.51 2.49 14.05
N PHE A 178 -12.48 3.21 14.49
CA PHE A 178 -12.56 4.62 14.92
C PHE A 178 -13.60 4.89 16.04
N GLN A 179 -13.86 3.88 16.88
CA GLN A 179 -14.77 3.99 18.00
C GLN A 179 -13.99 4.33 19.27
N PRO A 180 -14.60 5.12 20.18
CA PRO A 180 -13.92 5.55 21.40
C PRO A 180 -13.54 4.36 22.28
N LEU A 181 -12.33 4.39 22.80
CA LEU A 181 -11.84 3.42 23.77
C LEU A 181 -12.04 3.93 25.20
N PRO A 182 -12.35 3.05 26.17
CA PRO A 182 -12.28 3.39 27.58
C PRO A 182 -10.88 3.91 27.94
N VAL A 183 -10.78 4.82 28.92
CA VAL A 183 -9.51 5.45 29.34
C VAL A 183 -8.40 4.43 29.61
N VAL A 184 -8.74 3.28 30.21
CA VAL A 184 -7.80 2.20 30.54
C VAL A 184 -7.30 1.40 29.33
N LYS A 185 -7.92 1.56 28.15
CA LYS A 185 -7.56 0.90 26.89
C LYS A 185 -7.07 1.88 25.83
N GLN A 186 -6.84 3.15 26.19
CA GLN A 186 -6.30 4.13 25.24
C GLN A 186 -4.93 3.68 24.73
N ILE A 187 -4.74 3.82 23.42
CA ILE A 187 -3.47 3.51 22.77
C ILE A 187 -2.62 4.77 22.79
N VAL A 188 -1.52 4.71 23.54
CA VAL A 188 -0.60 5.83 23.72
C VAL A 188 0.78 5.42 23.23
N ASP A 189 1.37 6.24 22.37
CA ASP A 189 2.77 6.05 21.99
C ASP A 189 3.69 6.46 23.15
N PRO A 190 4.55 5.55 23.66
CA PRO A 190 5.31 5.80 24.89
C PRO A 190 6.43 6.82 24.73
N ASN A 191 6.87 7.13 23.50
CA ASN A 191 7.97 8.07 23.27
C ASN A 191 7.45 9.50 23.07
N THR A 192 6.26 9.64 22.49
CA THR A 192 5.68 10.94 22.11
C THR A 192 4.53 11.36 23.01
N LEU A 193 3.94 10.40 23.73
CA LEU A 193 2.71 10.55 24.51
C LEU A 193 1.48 10.91 23.67
N PHE A 194 1.55 10.71 22.34
CA PHE A 194 0.39 10.89 21.49
C PHE A 194 -0.63 9.78 21.74
N HIS A 195 -1.88 10.20 21.91
CA HIS A 195 -3.03 9.33 22.02
C HIS A 195 -3.57 9.08 20.62
N TYR A 196 -3.64 7.81 20.23
CA TYR A 196 -4.21 7.40 18.96
C TYR A 196 -5.62 6.90 19.20
N GLU A 197 -6.61 7.65 18.68
CA GLU A 197 -8.02 7.27 18.76
C GLU A 197 -8.43 6.34 17.61
N SER A 198 -7.60 6.25 16.56
CA SER A 198 -7.82 5.33 15.45
C SER A 198 -6.55 4.60 15.03
N MET A 199 -6.73 3.35 14.64
CA MET A 199 -5.64 2.54 14.08
C MET A 199 -5.08 3.16 12.79
N LEU A 200 -5.93 3.74 11.94
CA LEU A 200 -5.49 4.41 10.71
C LEU A 200 -4.58 5.61 11.01
N ASP A 201 -4.90 6.45 12.01
CA ASP A 201 -4.05 7.57 12.39
C ASP A 201 -2.66 7.10 12.82
N ALA A 202 -2.60 6.00 13.59
CA ALA A 202 -1.33 5.42 13.99
C ALA A 202 -0.52 4.85 12.81
N MET A 203 -1.20 4.22 11.84
CA MET A 203 -0.56 3.72 10.62
C MET A 203 0.00 4.86 9.77
N VAL A 204 -0.76 5.96 9.60
CA VAL A 204 -0.30 7.15 8.86
C VAL A 204 0.87 7.83 9.58
N ASP A 205 0.81 7.96 10.91
CA ASP A 205 1.95 8.49 11.69
C ASP A 205 3.18 7.58 11.61
N ALA A 206 3.01 6.25 11.62
CA ALA A 206 4.11 5.31 11.41
C ALA A 206 4.79 5.54 10.05
N THR A 207 4.03 5.88 9.00
CA THR A 207 4.58 6.30 7.70
C THR A 207 5.34 7.62 7.82
N TYR A 208 4.78 8.64 8.48
CA TYR A 208 5.48 9.92 8.68
C TYR A 208 6.79 9.77 9.45
N TYR A 209 6.82 8.96 10.51
CA TYR A 209 8.05 8.65 11.25
C TYR A 209 9.05 7.87 10.40
N SER A 210 8.57 6.91 9.60
CA SER A 210 9.41 6.16 8.68
C SER A 210 10.08 7.05 7.63
N MET A 211 9.36 8.04 7.08
CA MET A 211 9.95 9.03 6.16
C MET A 211 10.92 9.99 6.88
N ALA A 212 10.58 10.39 8.12
CA ALA A 212 11.44 11.26 8.92
C ALA A 212 12.80 10.60 9.24
N ALA A 213 12.85 9.28 9.40
CA ALA A 213 14.09 8.53 9.57
C ALA A 213 15.05 8.65 8.36
N TYR A 214 14.54 8.99 7.18
CA TYR A 214 15.32 9.29 5.98
C TYR A 214 15.56 10.81 5.77
N ASN A 215 15.20 11.64 6.75
CA ASN A 215 15.21 13.11 6.68
C ASN A 215 14.20 13.72 5.69
N PHE A 216 13.09 13.02 5.42
CA PHE A 216 11.97 13.53 4.63
C PHE A 216 10.74 13.75 5.54
N SER A 217 10.50 15.00 5.95
CA SER A 217 9.41 15.35 6.87
C SER A 217 8.30 16.21 6.26
N SER A 218 8.49 16.69 5.02
CA SER A 218 7.59 17.62 4.34
C SER A 218 6.69 16.98 3.29
N ILE A 219 6.89 15.69 2.98
CA ILE A 219 6.11 14.97 1.97
C ILE A 219 4.76 14.62 2.60
N PRO A 220 3.62 15.10 2.06
CA PRO A 220 2.30 14.74 2.58
C PRO A 220 1.97 13.29 2.23
N VAL A 221 1.25 12.61 3.13
CA VAL A 221 0.73 11.25 2.90
C VAL A 221 -0.72 11.34 2.41
N MET A 222 -1.03 10.58 1.36
CA MET A 222 -2.38 10.36 0.84
C MET A 222 -2.71 8.87 0.95
N VAL A 223 -3.79 8.53 1.63
CA VAL A 223 -4.25 7.14 1.73
C VAL A 223 -4.96 6.80 0.44
N THR A 224 -4.36 5.95 -0.38
CA THR A 224 -4.86 5.61 -1.72
C THR A 224 -5.75 4.38 -1.75
N GLU A 225 -5.71 3.57 -0.70
CA GLU A 225 -6.62 2.45 -0.47
C GLU A 225 -6.77 2.24 1.03
N THR A 226 -8.01 2.18 1.50
CA THR A 226 -8.37 1.74 2.84
C THR A 226 -9.82 1.29 2.84
N GLY A 227 -10.17 0.33 3.69
CA GLY A 227 -11.53 -0.20 3.75
C GLY A 227 -11.64 -1.29 4.80
N TRP A 228 -12.85 -1.83 4.91
CA TRP A 228 -13.16 -2.96 5.77
C TRP A 228 -14.07 -3.92 5.02
N PRO A 229 -13.76 -5.22 5.01
CA PRO A 229 -14.53 -6.17 4.24
C PRO A 229 -15.89 -6.44 4.91
N TRP A 230 -16.95 -6.48 4.12
CA TRP A 230 -18.30 -6.77 4.62
C TRP A 230 -18.62 -8.27 4.64
N ALA A 231 -17.82 -9.08 3.96
CA ALA A 231 -17.90 -10.54 4.03
C ALA A 231 -16.53 -11.20 3.79
N GLY A 232 -16.15 -12.13 4.68
CA GLY A 232 -14.89 -12.87 4.62
C GLY A 232 -15.04 -14.39 4.49
N GLY A 233 -13.94 -15.09 4.74
CA GLY A 233 -13.87 -16.54 4.94
C GLY A 233 -14.37 -16.99 6.32
N PRO A 234 -14.40 -18.31 6.59
CA PRO A 234 -14.93 -18.87 7.85
C PRO A 234 -14.22 -18.37 9.12
N ASN A 235 -12.97 -17.92 9.02
CA ASN A 235 -12.16 -17.43 10.13
C ASN A 235 -12.08 -15.90 10.20
N GLU A 236 -12.86 -15.19 9.39
CA GLU A 236 -12.90 -13.73 9.30
C GLU A 236 -14.23 -13.21 9.87
N SER A 237 -14.49 -13.51 11.14
CA SER A 237 -15.78 -13.22 11.78
C SER A 237 -16.13 -11.74 11.86
N ASP A 238 -15.12 -10.87 11.83
CA ASP A 238 -15.30 -9.42 11.90
C ASP A 238 -15.47 -8.75 10.53
N ALA A 239 -15.36 -9.52 9.45
CA ALA A 239 -15.73 -9.09 8.10
C ALA A 239 -17.26 -9.15 7.93
N THR A 240 -17.96 -8.12 8.40
CA THR A 240 -19.43 -8.02 8.42
C THR A 240 -19.90 -6.70 7.83
N VAL A 241 -21.14 -6.68 7.33
CA VAL A 241 -21.78 -5.47 6.79
C VAL A 241 -21.77 -4.34 7.82
N ASP A 242 -22.15 -4.63 9.08
CA ASP A 242 -22.20 -3.63 10.15
C ASP A 242 -20.83 -3.00 10.44
N ASN A 243 -19.77 -3.82 10.48
CA ASN A 243 -18.41 -3.32 10.72
C ASN A 243 -17.88 -2.54 9.50
N ALA A 244 -18.18 -2.98 8.28
CA ALA A 244 -17.78 -2.29 7.06
C ALA A 244 -18.45 -0.91 6.91
N GLU A 245 -19.75 -0.86 7.17
CA GLU A 245 -20.51 0.39 7.23
C GLU A 245 -19.95 1.33 8.31
N THR A 246 -19.71 0.79 9.51
CA THR A 246 -19.15 1.55 10.63
C THR A 246 -17.78 2.12 10.28
N PHE A 247 -16.88 1.31 9.73
CA PHE A 247 -15.53 1.73 9.38
C PHE A 247 -15.55 2.85 8.34
N ASN A 248 -16.26 2.65 7.22
CA ASN A 248 -16.25 3.61 6.11
C ASN A 248 -16.95 4.92 6.48
N ASN A 249 -18.07 4.88 7.21
CA ASN A 249 -18.71 6.12 7.69
C ASN A 249 -17.88 6.86 8.73
N ASN A 250 -17.15 6.14 9.60
CA ASN A 250 -16.26 6.79 10.56
C ASN A 250 -15.01 7.36 9.89
N LEU A 251 -14.48 6.69 8.87
CA LEU A 251 -13.42 7.20 8.02
C LEU A 251 -13.83 8.51 7.35
N ILE A 252 -15.03 8.57 6.75
CA ILE A 252 -15.54 9.80 6.14
C ILE A 252 -15.61 10.92 7.19
N ARG A 253 -16.18 10.66 8.37
CA ARG A 253 -16.23 11.64 9.47
C ARG A 253 -14.84 12.07 9.93
N ARG A 254 -13.89 11.15 9.99
CA ARG A 254 -12.50 11.41 10.39
C ARG A 254 -11.78 12.29 9.36
N VAL A 255 -12.02 12.10 8.08
CA VAL A 255 -11.45 12.94 7.01
C VAL A 255 -12.10 14.33 7.02
N LEU A 256 -13.42 14.39 7.18
CA LEU A 256 -14.19 15.64 7.24
C LEU A 256 -13.91 16.49 8.49
N SER A 257 -13.28 15.92 9.54
CA SER A 257 -12.83 16.71 10.71
C SER A 257 -11.75 17.74 10.36
N GLY A 258 -11.10 17.59 9.20
CA GLY A 258 -10.17 18.59 8.67
C GLY A 258 -8.85 18.68 9.43
N SER A 259 -8.43 17.60 10.11
CA SER A 259 -7.14 17.52 10.81
C SER A 259 -6.34 16.30 10.36
N GLY A 260 -5.02 16.41 10.43
CA GLY A 260 -4.12 15.27 10.24
C GLY A 260 -4.03 14.35 11.44
N PRO A 261 -3.17 13.32 11.38
CA PRO A 261 -2.89 12.45 12.52
C PRO A 261 -2.16 13.21 13.64
N PRO A 262 -2.07 12.65 14.87
CA PRO A 262 -1.53 13.34 16.04
C PRO A 262 -0.16 14.01 15.83
N SER A 263 0.77 13.39 15.09
CA SER A 263 2.09 13.98 14.83
C SER A 263 2.07 15.12 13.80
N ARG A 264 1.01 15.21 12.99
CA ARG A 264 0.84 16.17 11.87
C ARG A 264 -0.56 16.80 11.84
N PRO A 265 -1.03 17.48 12.89
CA PRO A 265 -2.42 17.96 12.98
C PRO A 265 -2.82 18.93 11.87
N THR A 266 -1.85 19.64 11.27
CA THR A 266 -2.07 20.61 10.18
C THR A 266 -2.07 20.00 8.78
N MET A 267 -1.68 18.73 8.61
CA MET A 267 -1.67 18.05 7.31
C MET A 267 -2.95 17.27 7.12
N LEU A 268 -3.83 17.73 6.23
CA LEU A 268 -5.12 17.07 5.98
C LEU A 268 -4.92 15.61 5.55
N LEU A 269 -5.71 14.71 6.16
CA LEU A 269 -5.78 13.31 5.76
C LEU A 269 -6.73 13.16 4.57
N ASN A 270 -6.18 12.92 3.39
CA ASN A 270 -6.98 12.55 2.22
C ASN A 270 -6.99 11.03 2.07
N SER A 271 -8.16 10.46 1.73
CA SER A 271 -8.35 9.01 1.66
C SER A 271 -9.25 8.58 0.51
N TYR A 272 -8.97 7.40 -0.05
CA TYR A 272 -9.79 6.70 -1.05
C TYR A 272 -10.31 5.39 -0.44
N ILE A 273 -11.63 5.21 -0.47
CA ILE A 273 -12.30 4.00 0.01
C ILE A 273 -12.12 2.88 -1.02
N TYR A 274 -11.51 1.78 -0.59
CA TYR A 274 -11.38 0.53 -1.33
C TYR A 274 -12.54 -0.42 -0.94
N GLU A 275 -13.44 -0.80 -1.83
CA GLU A 275 -13.57 -0.38 -3.24
C GLU A 275 -15.02 -0.10 -3.63
N MET A 276 -15.22 0.50 -4.80
CA MET A 276 -16.55 0.95 -5.20
C MET A 276 -17.49 -0.21 -5.51
N PHE A 277 -17.07 -1.17 -6.35
CA PHE A 277 -17.91 -2.28 -6.75
C PHE A 277 -17.39 -3.58 -6.18
N ASP A 278 -18.31 -4.41 -5.70
CA ASP A 278 -17.97 -5.75 -5.28
C ASP A 278 -17.66 -6.63 -6.49
N ASP A 279 -16.48 -7.26 -6.49
CA ASP A 279 -15.98 -8.10 -7.56
C ASP A 279 -16.19 -9.61 -7.30
N ASP A 280 -17.04 -9.93 -6.32
CA ASP A 280 -17.30 -11.27 -5.79
C ASP A 280 -16.06 -12.05 -5.28
N LYS A 281 -14.88 -11.41 -5.20
CA LYS A 281 -13.69 -12.01 -4.58
C LYS A 281 -13.73 -11.85 -3.07
N LYS A 282 -13.19 -12.84 -2.37
CA LYS A 282 -13.05 -12.79 -0.91
C LYS A 282 -11.64 -12.32 -0.52
N PRO A 283 -11.50 -11.51 0.54
CA PRO A 283 -12.58 -10.87 1.29
C PRO A 283 -13.26 -9.72 0.50
N ARG A 284 -14.56 -9.53 0.70
CA ARG A 284 -15.42 -8.64 -0.11
C ARG A 284 -15.41 -7.21 0.45
N TYR A 285 -14.89 -6.26 -0.32
CA TYR A 285 -14.76 -4.85 0.08
C TYR A 285 -15.76 -3.90 -0.56
N GLY A 286 -16.44 -4.33 -1.63
CA GLY A 286 -17.27 -3.46 -2.44
C GLY A 286 -18.38 -2.75 -1.66
N VAL A 287 -18.48 -1.44 -1.83
CA VAL A 287 -19.57 -0.61 -1.25
C VAL A 287 -20.88 -0.80 -2.02
N PHE A 288 -20.80 -1.02 -3.33
CA PHE A 288 -21.93 -1.25 -4.21
C PHE A 288 -21.85 -2.63 -4.84
N PHE A 289 -23.00 -3.28 -5.03
CA PHE A 289 -23.10 -4.46 -5.88
C PHE A 289 -22.92 -4.07 -7.36
N GLY A 290 -22.59 -5.03 -8.23
CA GLY A 290 -22.40 -4.78 -9.66
C GLY A 290 -23.64 -4.25 -10.40
N ASN A 291 -24.83 -4.36 -9.81
CA ASN A 291 -26.08 -3.76 -10.31
C ASN A 291 -26.27 -2.28 -9.91
N GLY A 292 -25.36 -1.73 -9.09
CA GLY A 292 -25.40 -0.36 -8.57
C GLY A 292 -26.17 -0.15 -7.27
N SER A 293 -26.77 -1.18 -6.66
CA SER A 293 -27.37 -1.07 -5.32
C SER A 293 -26.30 -1.08 -4.22
N SER A 294 -26.49 -0.29 -3.18
CA SER A 294 -25.59 -0.24 -2.01
C SER A 294 -25.58 -1.57 -1.24
N VAL A 295 -24.41 -1.99 -0.78
CA VAL A 295 -24.26 -3.04 0.25
C VAL A 295 -24.64 -2.46 1.62
N TYR A 296 -24.20 -1.23 1.87
CA TYR A 296 -24.52 -0.39 3.03
C TYR A 296 -24.43 1.08 2.61
N ASP A 297 -25.05 1.98 3.38
CA ASP A 297 -25.11 3.40 3.01
C ASP A 297 -23.86 4.17 3.47
N LEU A 298 -23.35 5.04 2.59
CA LEU A 298 -22.23 5.93 2.87
C LEU A 298 -22.68 7.39 3.01
N ASP A 299 -22.22 8.03 4.08
CA ASP A 299 -22.53 9.40 4.44
C ASP A 299 -21.42 10.37 4.02
N PHE A 300 -21.41 10.76 2.75
CA PHE A 300 -20.44 11.72 2.18
C PHE A 300 -20.74 13.20 2.47
N GLY A 301 -21.70 13.51 3.36
CA GLY A 301 -22.01 14.89 3.75
C GLY A 301 -22.59 15.80 2.65
N GLY A 302 -22.96 15.23 1.50
CA GLY A 302 -23.43 15.96 0.30
C GLY A 302 -24.94 16.20 0.22
N SER A 303 -25.74 15.65 1.14
CA SER A 303 -27.18 15.90 1.21
C SER A 303 -27.54 16.35 2.62
N MET A 304 -27.92 17.62 2.77
CA MET A 304 -28.91 18.02 3.79
C MET A 304 -30.27 17.41 3.41
N GLY A 305 -30.33 16.08 3.36
CA GLY A 305 -31.47 15.29 2.92
C GLY A 305 -31.33 13.90 3.51
N ASN A 306 -31.97 13.71 4.67
CA ASN A 306 -32.15 12.46 5.39
C ASN A 306 -30.88 11.68 5.76
N PHE A 307 -30.10 12.25 6.69
CA PHE A 307 -29.26 11.46 7.58
C PHE A 307 -30.15 10.52 8.41
N SER A 308 -30.19 9.23 8.06
CA SER A 308 -30.60 8.16 8.98
C SER A 308 -29.52 7.93 10.04
N GLY A 309 -29.09 8.98 10.74
CA GLY A 309 -28.66 8.79 12.11
C GLY A 309 -29.91 8.27 12.84
N GLY A 310 -29.92 6.97 13.14
CA GLY A 310 -31.09 6.27 13.63
C GLY A 310 -31.83 7.00 14.76
N PHE A 311 -33.07 6.66 14.98
CA PHE A 311 -33.88 7.25 16.03
C PHE A 311 -33.32 6.87 17.39
N CYS A 312 -33.19 7.85 18.28
CA CYS A 312 -32.78 7.59 19.67
C CYS A 312 -34.03 7.27 20.51
N VAL A 313 -34.18 6.03 20.94
CA VAL A 313 -35.38 5.55 21.66
C VAL A 313 -35.02 4.97 23.03
N ALA A 314 -35.99 4.95 23.95
CA ALA A 314 -35.79 4.37 25.28
C ALA A 314 -35.75 2.84 25.23
N ARG A 315 -34.80 2.22 25.92
CA ARG A 315 -34.67 0.75 25.97
C ARG A 315 -35.86 0.11 26.69
N LYS A 316 -36.25 -1.08 26.23
CA LYS A 316 -37.29 -1.89 26.90
C LYS A 316 -36.73 -2.53 28.17
N GLY A 317 -37.52 -2.54 29.25
CA GLY A 317 -37.17 -3.21 30.51
C GLY A 317 -36.24 -2.42 31.45
N VAL A 318 -36.01 -1.13 31.19
CA VAL A 318 -35.29 -0.23 32.10
C VAL A 318 -36.22 0.25 33.21
N ASP A 319 -35.67 0.50 34.40
CA ASP A 319 -36.45 1.00 35.52
C ASP A 319 -37.06 2.38 35.21
N THR A 320 -38.32 2.56 35.61
CA THR A 320 -39.09 3.78 35.32
C THR A 320 -38.51 5.04 35.98
N ALA A 321 -37.76 4.91 37.08
CA ALA A 321 -37.16 6.05 37.76
C ALA A 321 -35.97 6.63 36.97
N SER A 322 -35.08 5.78 36.45
CA SER A 322 -33.97 6.18 35.58
C SER A 322 -34.48 6.74 34.25
N LEU A 323 -35.53 6.14 33.67
CA LEU A 323 -36.19 6.68 32.47
C LEU A 323 -36.80 8.06 32.72
N GLN A 324 -37.46 8.26 33.86
CA GLN A 324 -38.00 9.57 34.22
C GLN A 324 -36.88 10.61 34.42
N GLY A 325 -35.76 10.19 35.02
CA GLY A 325 -34.58 11.04 35.18
C GLY A 325 -34.00 11.51 33.85
N GLY A 326 -33.83 10.59 32.89
CA GLY A 326 -33.38 10.93 31.54
C GLY A 326 -34.39 11.79 30.78
N LEU A 327 -35.70 11.51 30.88
CA LEU A 327 -36.76 12.33 30.27
C LEU A 327 -36.75 13.77 30.81
N ASN A 328 -36.65 13.94 32.14
CA ASN A 328 -36.56 15.25 32.77
C ASN A 328 -35.31 16.03 32.30
N TRP A 329 -34.19 15.33 32.14
CA TRP A 329 -32.97 15.94 31.62
C TRP A 329 -33.14 16.37 30.16
N ALA A 330 -33.69 15.50 29.31
CA ALA A 330 -33.91 15.78 27.89
C ALA A 330 -34.79 17.02 27.69
N CYS A 331 -35.93 17.10 28.38
CA CYS A 331 -36.86 18.22 28.28
C CYS A 331 -36.39 19.49 29.01
N GLY A 332 -35.49 19.36 29.99
CA GLY A 332 -34.93 20.48 30.74
C GLY A 332 -33.57 20.91 30.17
N PRO A 333 -32.44 20.56 30.82
CA PRO A 333 -31.09 20.92 30.37
C PRO A 333 -30.78 20.57 28.91
N GLY A 334 -31.30 19.45 28.40
CA GLY A 334 -31.10 18.98 27.03
C GLY A 334 -31.80 19.85 25.97
N GLN A 335 -32.83 20.61 26.37
CA GLN A 335 -33.63 21.47 25.48
C GLN A 335 -34.33 20.72 24.33
N ALA A 336 -34.72 19.47 24.57
CA ALA A 336 -35.61 18.74 23.66
C ALA A 336 -37.00 19.40 23.60
N ASN A 337 -37.66 19.34 22.45
CA ASN A 337 -39.02 19.81 22.26
C ASN A 337 -40.04 18.79 22.76
N CYS A 338 -40.35 18.89 24.05
CA CYS A 338 -41.30 18.02 24.73
C CYS A 338 -42.76 18.51 24.66
N THR A 339 -43.10 19.40 23.72
CA THR A 339 -44.49 19.87 23.54
C THR A 339 -45.40 18.77 22.99
N ALA A 340 -44.91 17.95 22.06
CA ALA A 340 -45.71 16.90 21.42
C ALA A 340 -46.11 15.74 22.36
N ILE A 341 -45.46 15.62 23.52
CA ILE A 341 -45.74 14.61 24.56
C ILE A 341 -46.58 15.15 25.71
N GLN A 342 -47.15 16.36 25.61
CA GLN A 342 -48.08 16.90 26.62
C GLN A 342 -49.49 16.36 26.44
N SER A 343 -50.31 16.39 27.50
CA SER A 343 -51.69 15.90 27.44
C SER A 343 -52.49 16.53 26.28
N GLY A 344 -53.11 15.68 25.45
CA GLY A 344 -53.87 16.09 24.27
C GLY A 344 -53.03 16.30 22.99
N GLN A 345 -51.71 16.06 23.02
CA GLN A 345 -50.83 16.19 21.85
C GLN A 345 -50.59 14.87 21.12
N PRO A 346 -50.13 14.90 19.84
CA PRO A 346 -50.08 13.73 18.98
C PRO A 346 -49.22 12.56 19.51
N CYS A 347 -48.21 12.83 20.34
CA CYS A 347 -47.28 11.84 20.89
C CYS A 347 -47.51 11.55 22.38
N TYR A 348 -48.66 11.94 22.94
CA TYR A 348 -48.99 11.66 24.34
C TYR A 348 -49.30 10.18 24.60
N LEU A 349 -50.01 9.52 23.67
CA LEU A 349 -50.43 8.13 23.83
C LEU A 349 -49.48 7.18 23.10
N PRO A 350 -49.12 6.00 23.65
CA PRO A 350 -49.49 5.52 24.98
C PRO A 350 -48.84 6.34 26.11
N ASP A 351 -49.63 6.64 27.14
CA ASP A 351 -49.21 7.43 28.30
C ASP A 351 -48.29 6.61 29.22
N THR A 352 -47.03 6.51 28.79
CA THR A 352 -45.98 5.75 29.48
C THR A 352 -44.69 6.55 29.42
N VAL A 353 -43.91 6.49 30.52
CA VAL A 353 -42.61 7.16 30.60
C VAL A 353 -41.67 6.72 29.48
N GLN A 354 -41.72 5.45 29.08
CA GLN A 354 -40.88 4.93 27.99
C GLN A 354 -41.22 5.58 26.63
N ASN A 355 -42.50 5.78 26.33
CA ASN A 355 -42.93 6.39 25.07
C ASN A 355 -42.56 7.88 25.02
N HIS A 356 -42.83 8.60 26.11
CA HIS A 356 -42.47 10.02 26.24
C HIS A 356 -40.94 10.22 26.21
N ALA A 357 -40.19 9.36 26.90
CA ALA A 357 -38.72 9.37 26.87
C ALA A 357 -38.18 9.12 25.47
N SER A 358 -38.73 8.15 24.74
CA SER A 358 -38.30 7.85 23.36
C SER A 358 -38.46 9.07 22.45
N TYR A 359 -39.58 9.78 22.54
CA TYR A 359 -39.80 10.98 21.74
C TYR A 359 -38.83 12.11 22.12
N ALA A 360 -38.68 12.39 23.42
CA ALA A 360 -37.79 13.43 23.92
C ALA A 360 -36.30 13.14 23.60
N TYR A 361 -35.88 11.88 23.73
CA TYR A 361 -34.52 11.43 23.42
C TYR A 361 -34.20 11.60 21.96
N ASN A 362 -35.14 11.21 21.09
CA ASN A 362 -34.97 11.39 19.66
C ASN A 362 -34.89 12.87 19.29
N ASP A 363 -35.81 13.72 19.76
CA ASP A 363 -35.76 15.14 19.41
C ASP A 363 -34.44 15.82 19.86
N TYR A 364 -33.97 15.53 21.08
CA TYR A 364 -32.64 15.96 21.53
C TYR A 364 -31.53 15.47 20.59
N TYR A 365 -31.50 14.16 20.35
CA TYR A 365 -30.45 13.50 19.58
C TYR A 365 -30.37 14.07 18.16
N GLN A 366 -31.51 14.22 17.50
CA GLN A 366 -31.59 14.77 16.14
C GLN A 366 -31.06 16.21 16.08
N ARG A 367 -31.32 17.02 17.12
CA ARG A 367 -30.88 18.43 17.18
C ARG A 367 -29.42 18.62 17.58
N LYS A 368 -28.89 17.74 18.43
CA LYS A 368 -27.58 17.94 19.09
C LYS A 368 -26.50 16.98 18.60
N ARG A 369 -26.82 15.91 17.87
CA ARG A 369 -25.82 14.94 17.39
C ARG A 369 -24.69 15.54 16.54
N LEU A 370 -25.00 16.56 15.74
CA LEU A 370 -24.01 17.25 14.90
C LEU A 370 -22.99 18.08 15.70
N VAL A 371 -23.29 18.37 16.97
CA VAL A 371 -22.41 19.10 17.89
C VAL A 371 -21.96 18.22 19.07
N GLY A 372 -21.99 16.89 18.90
CA GLY A 372 -21.50 15.92 19.90
C GLY A 372 -22.55 15.39 20.89
N GLY A 373 -23.85 15.66 20.68
CA GLY A 373 -24.92 15.08 21.49
C GLY A 373 -25.04 13.56 21.29
N THR A 374 -25.07 12.80 22.39
CA THR A 374 -25.11 11.33 22.36
C THR A 374 -26.51 10.76 22.64
N CYS A 375 -26.76 9.53 22.18
CA CYS A 375 -27.94 8.74 22.50
C CYS A 375 -27.63 7.75 23.64
N ASP A 376 -27.47 8.26 24.86
CA ASP A 376 -27.15 7.42 26.04
C ASP A 376 -28.14 7.65 27.19
N PHE A 377 -28.35 8.89 27.61
CA PHE A 377 -29.28 9.29 28.67
C PHE A 377 -29.12 8.44 29.94
N GLY A 378 -27.87 8.24 30.39
CA GLY A 378 -27.56 7.43 31.57
C GLY A 378 -27.74 5.93 31.31
N GLY A 379 -27.44 5.46 30.10
CA GLY A 379 -27.63 4.08 29.65
C GLY A 379 -29.08 3.67 29.39
N THR A 380 -30.03 4.60 29.43
CA THR A 380 -31.48 4.30 29.26
C THR A 380 -31.95 4.35 27.81
N ALA A 381 -31.10 4.81 26.88
CA ALA A 381 -31.43 4.95 25.46
C ALA A 381 -30.63 3.99 24.55
N MET A 382 -31.15 3.79 23.34
CA MET A 382 -30.49 3.08 22.24
C MET A 382 -30.83 3.73 20.90
N ILE A 383 -29.93 3.61 19.93
CA ILE A 383 -30.19 4.02 18.54
C ILE A 383 -30.90 2.87 17.83
N THR A 384 -31.93 3.17 17.05
CA THR A 384 -32.63 2.21 16.18
C THR A 384 -32.82 2.79 14.78
N ASN A 385 -32.70 1.94 13.77
CA ASN A 385 -32.98 2.32 12.38
C ASN A 385 -34.45 2.13 12.01
N VAL A 386 -35.27 1.63 12.95
CA VAL A 386 -36.72 1.50 12.78
C VAL A 386 -37.37 2.83 13.16
N ASP A 387 -38.12 3.43 12.23
CA ASP A 387 -38.91 4.63 12.51
C ASP A 387 -39.93 4.36 13.63
N PRO A 388 -39.78 4.99 14.82
CA PRO A 388 -40.67 4.78 15.95
C PRO A 388 -41.95 5.60 15.84
N SER A 389 -42.17 6.33 14.74
CA SER A 389 -43.40 7.09 14.50
C SER A 389 -44.61 6.16 14.40
N TYR A 390 -45.75 6.60 14.93
CA TYR A 390 -47.01 5.86 14.86
C TYR A 390 -48.20 6.81 14.83
N GLY A 391 -49.24 6.46 14.07
CA GLY A 391 -50.45 7.28 13.96
C GLY A 391 -50.13 8.72 13.57
N SER A 392 -50.57 9.68 14.40
CA SER A 392 -50.26 11.11 14.25
C SER A 392 -48.97 11.55 14.96
N CYS A 393 -48.32 10.66 15.71
CA CYS A 393 -47.05 10.94 16.37
C CYS A 393 -45.89 10.71 15.39
N ILE A 394 -45.30 11.80 14.90
CA ILE A 394 -44.17 11.76 13.96
C ILE A 394 -42.90 12.18 14.67
N PHE A 395 -41.90 11.30 14.68
CA PHE A 395 -40.59 11.58 15.25
C PHE A 395 -39.75 12.42 14.29
N THR A 396 -38.98 13.36 14.83
CA THR A 396 -37.99 14.14 14.07
C THR A 396 -37.05 13.20 13.33
N GLY A 397 -36.91 13.36 12.00
CA GLY A 397 -36.14 12.45 11.14
C GLY A 397 -36.97 11.40 10.37
N SER A 398 -38.29 11.32 10.60
CA SER A 398 -39.20 10.47 9.81
C SER A 398 -39.46 11.06 8.41
N SER A 399 -39.48 10.20 7.39
CA SER A 399 -39.68 10.53 5.97
C SER A 399 -41.11 10.95 5.61
N ASN A 400 -42.03 11.02 6.58
CA ASN A 400 -43.42 11.38 6.36
C ASN A 400 -43.76 12.87 6.60
N SER A 401 -42.76 13.76 6.57
CA SER A 401 -42.97 15.21 6.74
C SER A 401 -43.57 15.84 5.47
N SER A 402 -44.90 15.91 5.42
CA SER A 402 -45.62 16.74 4.46
C SER A 402 -45.41 18.22 4.78
N ALA A 403 -45.07 18.99 3.74
CA ALA A 403 -44.70 20.40 3.79
C ALA A 403 -45.77 21.32 4.42
N GLY A 404 -45.31 22.34 5.15
CA GLY A 404 -46.15 23.45 5.58
C GLY A 404 -45.39 24.51 6.38
N GLY A 405 -44.72 25.44 5.70
CA GLY A 405 -44.11 26.61 6.33
C GLY A 405 -43.35 27.48 5.34
N THR A 406 -44.01 28.53 4.85
CA THR A 406 -43.52 29.53 3.89
C THR A 406 -42.65 30.62 4.54
N SER A 407 -41.65 31.09 3.76
CA SER A 407 -41.04 32.45 3.69
C SER A 407 -39.51 32.48 3.93
N PRO A 408 -38.78 33.51 3.43
CA PRO A 408 -38.81 34.20 2.13
C PRO A 408 -37.43 34.16 1.41
N PRO A 409 -37.30 34.58 0.14
CA PRO A 409 -36.05 34.41 -0.62
C PRO A 409 -35.00 35.47 -0.24
N ALA A 410 -33.80 35.02 0.12
CA ALA A 410 -32.64 35.89 0.29
C ALA A 410 -31.98 36.17 -1.07
N LEU A 411 -31.81 37.47 -1.33
CA LEU A 411 -31.22 38.08 -2.51
C LEU A 411 -29.74 37.71 -2.66
N GLY A 412 -29.35 37.22 -3.84
CA GLY A 412 -27.95 37.07 -4.24
C GLY A 412 -27.37 38.38 -4.78
N PRO A 413 -26.09 38.71 -4.53
CA PRO A 413 -25.42 39.82 -5.20
C PRO A 413 -24.99 39.41 -6.62
N ALA A 414 -25.25 40.31 -7.56
CA ALA A 414 -24.93 40.21 -8.98
C ALA A 414 -23.43 40.43 -9.29
N SER A 415 -22.94 39.73 -10.32
CA SER A 415 -21.69 40.01 -11.01
C SER A 415 -21.81 41.25 -11.92
N PRO A 416 -20.70 41.95 -12.22
CA PRO A 416 -20.59 42.79 -13.40
C PRO A 416 -19.74 42.13 -14.51
N THR A 417 -20.34 42.04 -15.70
CA THR A 417 -19.71 42.11 -17.04
C THR A 417 -18.85 43.37 -17.18
N GLY A 418 -17.81 43.52 -18.00
CA GLY A 418 -17.13 42.73 -19.04
C GLY A 418 -16.17 43.67 -19.81
N SER A 419 -15.24 43.11 -20.61
CA SER A 419 -14.49 43.72 -21.76
C SER A 419 -13.23 42.87 -21.98
N GLY A 420 -12.90 42.29 -23.14
CA GLY A 420 -12.75 42.90 -24.46
C GLY A 420 -11.25 42.86 -24.83
N SER A 421 -10.85 41.97 -25.75
CA SER A 421 -9.47 41.67 -26.19
C SER A 421 -8.73 42.87 -26.84
N PRO A 422 -7.42 42.75 -27.18
CA PRO A 422 -7.08 42.18 -28.49
C PRO A 422 -5.79 41.34 -28.60
N SER A 423 -5.79 40.57 -29.69
CA SER A 423 -4.75 39.74 -30.29
C SER A 423 -3.33 40.33 -30.37
N HIS A 424 -2.33 39.44 -30.31
CA HIS A 424 -1.04 39.63 -30.98
C HIS A 424 -0.68 38.39 -31.82
N ARG A 425 -0.31 38.62 -33.09
CA ARG A 425 0.21 37.63 -34.04
C ARG A 425 1.75 37.64 -34.04
N VAL A 426 2.34 36.43 -34.02
CA VAL A 426 3.43 35.88 -34.89
C VAL A 426 4.81 36.59 -34.82
N PRO A 427 5.95 35.86 -34.61
CA PRO A 427 6.52 35.02 -35.67
C PRO A 427 7.05 33.62 -35.33
N LYS A 428 6.89 32.77 -36.34
CA LYS A 428 7.65 31.54 -36.59
C LYS A 428 9.14 31.86 -36.68
N THR A 429 9.96 31.14 -35.94
CA THR A 429 11.37 30.91 -36.30
C THR A 429 11.62 29.41 -36.31
N GLY A 430 11.75 28.86 -37.50
CA GLY A 430 12.31 27.53 -37.68
C GLY A 430 13.81 27.56 -37.39
N ILE A 431 14.27 26.64 -36.55
CA ILE A 431 15.69 26.35 -36.39
C ILE A 431 15.87 24.85 -36.60
N LYS A 432 16.41 24.51 -37.77
CA LYS A 432 17.03 23.22 -38.03
C LYS A 432 18.42 23.24 -37.39
N TRP A 433 18.69 22.33 -36.46
CA TRP A 433 20.07 21.90 -36.16
C TRP A 433 20.17 20.38 -36.31
N LYS A 434 20.63 19.98 -37.48
CA LYS A 434 21.33 18.71 -37.70
C LYS A 434 22.79 18.98 -37.29
N ARG A 435 23.38 18.07 -36.51
CA ARG A 435 24.73 18.05 -35.90
C ARG A 435 24.82 18.55 -34.46
N ALA A 436 24.58 17.62 -33.53
CA ALA A 436 25.28 17.50 -32.25
C ALA A 436 25.09 16.07 -31.69
N PHE A 437 25.38 15.03 -32.49
CA PHE A 437 25.23 13.63 -32.06
C PHE A 437 26.47 12.76 -32.27
N ASP A 438 27.61 13.35 -32.66
CA ASP A 438 28.89 12.63 -32.86
C ASP A 438 29.97 13.03 -31.83
N GLN A 439 29.59 13.34 -30.58
CA GLN A 439 30.58 13.74 -29.57
C GLN A 439 30.35 13.25 -28.14
N ILE A 440 29.59 12.16 -27.92
CA ILE A 440 29.40 11.60 -26.56
C ILE A 440 29.64 10.08 -26.45
N VAL A 441 29.84 9.33 -27.55
CA VAL A 441 30.20 7.91 -27.45
C VAL A 441 31.34 7.57 -28.41
N GLY A 442 32.57 7.69 -27.92
CA GLY A 442 33.77 7.36 -28.69
C GLY A 442 35.06 7.79 -28.01
N GLY A 443 35.47 7.09 -26.96
CA GLY A 443 36.80 7.26 -26.37
C GLY A 443 37.07 6.28 -25.21
N PRO A 444 38.25 5.64 -25.14
CA PRO A 444 38.49 4.42 -24.37
C PRO A 444 38.73 4.68 -22.88
N ILE A 445 38.15 3.86 -22.01
CA ILE A 445 38.45 3.89 -20.57
C ILE A 445 39.77 3.14 -20.32
N MET A 446 40.86 3.90 -20.19
CA MET A 446 42.08 3.43 -19.53
C MET A 446 41.90 3.52 -18.01
N SER A 447 42.20 2.42 -17.35
CA SER A 447 42.43 2.31 -15.91
C SER A 447 43.59 3.22 -15.47
N ARG A 448 43.39 4.01 -14.40
CA ARG A 448 44.47 4.39 -13.47
C ARG A 448 43.94 4.75 -12.08
N SER A 449 44.54 4.09 -11.10
CA SER A 449 44.47 4.32 -9.66
C SER A 449 45.02 5.71 -9.30
N VAL A 450 44.43 6.37 -8.28
CA VAL A 450 45.00 7.52 -7.60
C VAL A 450 44.76 7.38 -6.08
N GLN A 451 45.86 7.47 -5.32
CA GLN A 451 45.95 7.42 -3.85
C GLN A 451 46.07 8.82 -3.24
N GLY A 452 45.46 9.00 -2.06
CA GLY A 452 45.87 9.90 -0.95
C GLY A 452 45.01 11.17 -0.71
N PRO A 453 45.09 11.86 0.46
CA PRO A 453 45.51 11.44 1.81
C PRO A 453 44.41 11.66 2.90
N ALA A 454 44.67 11.16 4.12
CA ALA A 454 43.77 11.23 5.29
C ALA A 454 44.05 12.45 6.20
N TYR A 455 43.01 12.99 6.84
CA TYR A 455 43.12 13.94 7.96
C TYR A 455 42.24 13.50 9.14
N CYS A 456 42.85 13.37 10.32
CA CYS A 456 42.19 13.19 11.62
C CYS A 456 42.25 14.50 12.41
N LEU A 457 41.16 14.86 13.07
CA LEU A 457 41.10 15.94 14.07
C LEU A 457 40.72 15.37 15.43
N THR A 458 41.53 15.67 16.46
CA THR A 458 41.28 15.40 17.88
C THR A 458 41.51 16.68 18.68
N THR A 459 40.75 16.87 19.77
CA THR A 459 41.00 17.84 20.85
C THR A 459 40.45 17.30 22.19
N PRO A 460 40.96 17.73 23.36
CA PRO A 460 41.60 16.80 24.31
C PRO A 460 41.11 16.78 25.78
N ARG A 461 41.50 15.66 26.44
CA ARG A 461 41.73 15.36 27.88
C ARG A 461 40.51 15.25 28.83
N GLY A 462 40.37 14.22 29.68
CA GLY A 462 41.40 13.31 30.24
C GLY A 462 40.97 11.85 30.50
N ASP A 463 42.03 11.01 30.53
CA ASP A 463 42.27 9.68 31.14
C ASP A 463 41.47 8.47 30.62
N GLU A 464 41.96 7.70 29.63
CA GLU A 464 42.94 6.56 29.66
C GLU A 464 42.16 5.24 29.41
N ALA A 465 42.40 4.33 28.46
CA ALA A 465 43.23 4.21 27.28
C ALA A 465 42.62 3.13 26.33
N HIS A 466 43.12 3.08 25.09
CA HIS A 466 42.96 2.02 24.06
C HIS A 466 41.75 2.09 23.10
N ARG A 467 41.83 3.04 22.15
CA ARG A 467 41.34 2.84 20.78
C ARG A 467 42.45 2.21 19.94
N ARG A 468 42.19 1.05 19.35
CA ARG A 468 42.90 0.59 18.14
C ARG A 468 41.99 0.84 16.94
N CYS A 469 42.34 1.84 16.14
CA CYS A 469 41.99 1.82 14.72
C CYS A 469 42.83 0.69 14.08
N LEU A 470 42.17 -0.29 13.48
CA LEU A 470 42.83 -1.27 12.63
C LEU A 470 42.37 -1.04 11.20
N THR A 471 43.22 -0.37 10.43
CA THR A 471 43.45 -0.73 9.04
C THR A 471 43.87 -2.19 8.97
N ALA A 472 43.16 -2.98 8.17
CA ALA A 472 43.66 -4.24 7.65
C ALA A 472 43.25 -4.35 6.18
N ALA A 473 44.16 -3.96 5.30
CA ALA A 473 44.31 -4.69 4.05
C ALA A 473 44.91 -6.05 4.40
N ALA A 474 44.23 -7.13 4.02
CA ALA A 474 44.84 -8.41 3.70
C ALA A 474 43.80 -9.23 2.94
N SER A 475 44.07 -9.38 1.65
CA SER A 475 43.58 -10.49 0.84
C SER A 475 43.92 -11.82 1.52
N GLU A 476 43.00 -12.77 1.52
CA GLU A 476 43.38 -14.16 1.28
C GLU A 476 42.25 -14.87 0.55
N VAL A 477 42.56 -15.22 -0.68
CA VAL A 477 41.81 -16.12 -1.55
C VAL A 477 42.02 -17.51 -0.98
N ASP A 478 40.99 -18.11 -0.41
CA ASP A 478 40.87 -19.56 -0.37
C ASP A 478 39.65 -19.93 -1.20
N GLY A 479 39.91 -20.07 -2.50
CA GLY A 479 38.98 -20.61 -3.48
C GLY A 479 38.62 -22.04 -3.09
N GLY A 480 37.50 -22.19 -2.40
CA GLY A 480 36.80 -23.45 -2.28
C GLY A 480 36.22 -23.80 -3.63
N VAL A 481 36.96 -24.60 -4.40
CA VAL A 481 36.48 -25.20 -5.64
C VAL A 481 35.40 -26.22 -5.25
N ALA A 482 34.14 -25.85 -5.45
CA ALA A 482 33.00 -26.73 -5.27
C ALA A 482 32.81 -27.50 -6.59
N ARG A 483 33.04 -28.82 -6.63
CA ARG A 483 32.71 -29.61 -7.82
C ARG A 483 31.87 -30.83 -7.51
N GLU A 484 31.02 -31.15 -8.46
CA GLU A 484 30.08 -32.26 -8.43
C GLU A 484 30.71 -33.46 -9.16
N ILE A 485 31.19 -34.51 -8.47
CA ILE A 485 31.16 -35.93 -8.92
C ILE A 485 31.44 -36.93 -7.77
N ASP A 486 30.67 -38.03 -7.73
CA ASP A 486 31.20 -39.42 -7.69
C ASP A 486 30.18 -40.40 -8.30
N PRO A 487 30.51 -41.20 -9.34
CA PRO A 487 29.61 -42.21 -9.92
C PRO A 487 29.37 -43.47 -9.06
N ARG A 488 29.92 -43.59 -7.85
CA ARG A 488 29.86 -44.80 -7.02
C ARG A 488 29.16 -44.65 -5.67
N LEU A 489 28.74 -43.43 -5.32
CA LEU A 489 27.89 -43.17 -4.16
C LEU A 489 26.51 -42.83 -4.70
N GLY A 490 25.56 -43.75 -4.55
CA GLY A 490 24.26 -43.64 -5.18
C GLY A 490 23.47 -42.45 -4.68
N GLU A 491 23.35 -41.41 -5.50
CA GLU A 491 22.31 -40.39 -5.49
C GLU A 491 22.20 -39.84 -6.91
N LYS A 492 20.98 -39.78 -7.43
CA LYS A 492 20.65 -39.41 -8.80
C LYS A 492 19.91 -38.08 -8.72
N ALA A 493 20.20 -37.13 -9.60
CA ALA A 493 19.24 -36.09 -9.90
C ALA A 493 17.91 -36.77 -10.29
N ILE A 494 16.85 -36.59 -9.51
CA ILE A 494 15.55 -37.22 -9.76
C ILE A 494 14.63 -36.21 -10.40
N THR A 495 14.07 -36.56 -11.55
CA THR A 495 12.98 -35.79 -12.15
C THR A 495 11.72 -35.92 -11.27
N ILE A 496 11.33 -34.81 -10.65
CA ILE A 496 10.12 -34.72 -9.82
C ILE A 496 8.93 -34.18 -10.60
N VAL A 497 9.18 -33.42 -11.67
CA VAL A 497 8.17 -32.95 -12.61
C VAL A 497 8.67 -33.24 -14.03
N PRO A 498 7.95 -34.02 -14.85
CA PRO A 498 8.32 -34.28 -16.23
C PRO A 498 8.09 -33.04 -17.13
N PRO A 499 8.70 -32.97 -18.32
CA PRO A 499 8.50 -31.87 -19.26
C PRO A 499 7.04 -31.77 -19.75
N VAL A 500 6.63 -30.54 -20.12
CA VAL A 500 5.21 -30.16 -20.35
C VAL A 500 4.59 -30.73 -21.65
N SER A 501 5.29 -31.53 -22.46
CA SER A 501 4.68 -32.11 -23.67
C SER A 501 5.20 -33.48 -24.13
N ASN A 502 4.29 -34.24 -24.76
CA ASN A 502 4.50 -35.56 -25.38
C ASN A 502 5.06 -35.48 -26.82
N LYS A 503 5.62 -34.33 -27.24
CA LYS A 503 6.25 -34.14 -28.56
C LYS A 503 7.56 -33.39 -28.41
N THR A 504 8.68 -34.08 -28.65
CA THR A 504 10.04 -33.58 -28.98
C THR A 504 10.33 -32.11 -28.66
N SER A 505 10.18 -31.68 -27.40
CA SER A 505 10.83 -30.45 -26.93
C SER A 505 12.30 -30.78 -26.76
N SER A 506 13.16 -30.22 -27.59
CA SER A 506 14.61 -30.38 -27.51
C SER A 506 15.21 -29.78 -26.23
N THR A 507 14.43 -29.00 -25.47
CA THR A 507 14.87 -28.30 -24.26
C THR A 507 14.29 -28.87 -22.97
N ALA A 508 13.38 -29.86 -23.05
CA ALA A 508 12.65 -30.44 -21.92
C ALA A 508 12.03 -29.38 -20.99
N PHE A 509 11.51 -28.30 -21.59
CA PHE A 509 10.88 -27.18 -20.88
C PHE A 509 9.81 -27.64 -19.87
N GLY A 510 9.90 -27.07 -18.67
CA GLY A 510 9.02 -27.34 -17.53
C GLY A 510 9.39 -28.58 -16.71
N GLN A 511 10.41 -29.34 -17.10
CA GLN A 511 10.94 -30.41 -16.27
C GLN A 511 11.64 -29.83 -15.03
N VAL A 512 11.44 -30.45 -13.86
CA VAL A 512 12.11 -30.09 -12.59
C VAL A 512 12.81 -31.32 -12.03
N ASN A 513 14.06 -31.15 -11.63
CA ASN A 513 14.87 -32.19 -11.02
C ASN A 513 15.30 -31.78 -9.60
N MET A 514 15.27 -32.72 -8.67
CA MET A 514 15.81 -32.58 -7.31
C MET A 514 17.22 -33.17 -7.29
N ILE A 515 18.16 -32.47 -6.66
CA ILE A 515 19.57 -32.83 -6.56
C ILE A 515 20.03 -32.95 -5.12
N ASP A 516 20.92 -33.92 -4.89
CA ASP A 516 21.59 -34.14 -3.63
C ASP A 516 22.95 -34.79 -3.90
N ASP A 517 23.87 -34.00 -4.48
CA ASP A 517 25.08 -34.51 -5.11
C ASP A 517 26.32 -34.26 -4.24
N PRO A 518 27.35 -35.11 -4.31
CA PRO A 518 28.57 -34.93 -3.53
C PRO A 518 29.35 -33.68 -3.95
N LEU A 519 29.73 -32.86 -2.96
CA LEU A 519 30.60 -31.70 -3.14
C LEU A 519 32.05 -32.07 -2.81
N THR A 520 32.94 -32.07 -3.78
CA THR A 520 34.34 -32.49 -3.62
C THR A 520 35.34 -31.40 -3.99
N GLU A 521 36.56 -31.54 -3.46
CA GLU A 521 37.65 -30.57 -3.66
C GLU A 521 38.25 -30.60 -5.08
N LYS A 522 38.14 -31.73 -5.77
CA LYS A 522 38.73 -31.97 -7.09
C LYS A 522 37.81 -32.84 -7.94
N PRO A 523 37.86 -32.75 -9.29
CA PRO A 523 36.95 -33.49 -10.15
C PRO A 523 37.26 -34.99 -10.28
N GLU A 524 38.32 -35.53 -9.68
CA GLU A 524 38.61 -36.96 -9.79
C GLU A 524 37.74 -37.81 -8.84
N PRO A 525 37.27 -39.00 -9.25
CA PRO A 525 36.58 -39.93 -8.37
C PRO A 525 37.43 -40.27 -7.13
N GLY A 526 36.84 -40.19 -5.93
CA GLY A 526 37.53 -40.39 -4.66
C GLY A 526 38.23 -39.14 -4.09
N SER A 527 38.01 -37.96 -4.67
CA SER A 527 38.45 -36.69 -4.10
C SER A 527 37.81 -36.44 -2.72
N ARG A 528 38.47 -35.60 -1.90
CA ARG A 528 38.03 -35.30 -0.55
C ARG A 528 36.63 -34.67 -0.58
N LEU A 529 35.72 -35.27 0.19
CA LEU A 529 34.36 -34.77 0.37
C LEU A 529 34.38 -33.50 1.24
N LEU A 530 33.86 -32.42 0.69
CA LEU A 530 33.69 -31.13 1.36
C LEU A 530 32.27 -30.98 1.94
N GLY A 531 31.30 -31.65 1.33
CA GLY A 531 29.88 -31.43 1.62
C GLY A 531 28.95 -32.06 0.59
N ARG A 532 27.78 -31.46 0.44
CA ARG A 532 26.73 -31.84 -0.53
C ARG A 532 26.23 -30.60 -1.27
N ALA A 533 25.89 -30.74 -2.54
CA ALA A 533 25.15 -29.76 -3.32
C ALA A 533 23.67 -30.20 -3.37
N GLN A 534 22.81 -29.48 -2.67
CA GLN A 534 21.42 -29.89 -2.43
C GLN A 534 20.45 -28.84 -2.94
N GLY A 535 19.37 -29.26 -3.60
CA GLY A 535 18.35 -28.33 -4.08
C GLY A 535 17.64 -28.85 -5.31
N LEU A 536 17.24 -27.94 -6.20
CA LEU A 536 16.54 -28.30 -7.43
C LEU A 536 16.99 -27.45 -8.61
N TYR A 537 16.73 -27.96 -9.81
CA TYR A 537 16.81 -27.16 -11.01
C TYR A 537 15.66 -27.44 -11.96
N GLY A 538 15.18 -26.38 -12.61
CA GLY A 538 14.12 -26.45 -13.62
C GLY A 538 14.64 -26.12 -15.01
N LEU A 539 14.13 -26.78 -16.04
CA LEU A 539 14.39 -26.43 -17.44
C LEU A 539 13.42 -25.32 -17.86
N ILE A 540 13.92 -24.09 -17.90
CA ILE A 540 13.10 -22.86 -17.95
C ILE A 540 13.05 -22.19 -19.32
N SER A 541 13.78 -22.69 -20.33
CA SER A 541 13.80 -22.11 -21.67
C SER A 541 13.19 -23.03 -22.71
N GLN A 542 12.37 -22.47 -23.60
CA GLN A 542 11.78 -23.17 -24.75
C GLN A 542 12.71 -23.15 -25.97
N GLU A 543 13.68 -22.23 -26.00
CA GLU A 543 14.54 -21.99 -27.16
C GLU A 543 15.92 -22.65 -27.02
N GLU A 544 16.43 -22.75 -25.79
CA GLU A 544 17.73 -23.36 -25.48
C GLU A 544 17.68 -24.17 -24.19
N VAL A 545 18.69 -25.01 -23.93
CA VAL A 545 18.79 -25.74 -22.65
C VAL A 545 19.31 -24.78 -21.59
N GLY A 546 18.39 -24.05 -20.97
CA GLY A 546 18.65 -23.15 -19.84
C GLY A 546 18.06 -23.70 -18.55
N LEU A 547 18.91 -23.93 -17.55
CA LEU A 547 18.47 -24.35 -16.22
C LEU A 547 18.26 -23.13 -15.32
N MET A 548 17.28 -23.18 -14.44
CA MET A 548 17.22 -22.32 -13.26
C MET A 548 17.72 -23.14 -12.08
N MET A 549 18.86 -22.78 -11.50
CA MET A 549 19.42 -23.44 -10.33
C MET A 549 18.86 -22.80 -9.06
N VAL A 550 18.41 -23.63 -8.12
CA VAL A 550 18.10 -23.25 -6.74
C VAL A 550 18.77 -24.28 -5.83
N MET A 551 20.01 -24.02 -5.42
CA MET A 551 20.80 -25.01 -4.71
C MET A 551 21.62 -24.41 -3.58
N SER A 552 21.97 -25.25 -2.61
CA SER A 552 22.84 -24.93 -1.49
C SER A 552 24.06 -25.84 -1.48
N PHE A 553 25.25 -25.27 -1.33
CA PHE A 553 26.44 -26.00 -0.91
C PHE A 553 26.41 -26.14 0.61
N VAL A 554 26.22 -27.36 1.08
CA VAL A 554 26.15 -27.73 2.50
C VAL A 554 27.48 -28.34 2.89
N PHE A 555 28.31 -27.59 3.61
CA PHE A 555 29.65 -28.03 3.98
C PHE A 555 29.60 -28.92 5.23
N SER A 556 30.22 -30.10 5.15
CA SER A 556 30.26 -31.08 6.24
C SER A 556 31.67 -31.36 6.77
N THR A 557 32.71 -30.77 6.14
CA THR A 557 34.10 -30.94 6.54
C THR A 557 34.88 -29.61 6.49
N GLY A 558 36.04 -29.56 7.15
CA GLY A 558 36.93 -28.40 7.15
C GLY A 558 36.43 -27.19 7.95
N LYS A 559 37.01 -26.01 7.69
CA LYS A 559 36.72 -24.74 8.38
C LYS A 559 35.24 -24.33 8.28
N TYR A 560 34.57 -24.72 7.20
CA TYR A 560 33.20 -24.33 6.91
C TYR A 560 32.16 -25.37 7.34
N ASN A 561 32.57 -26.42 8.06
CA ASN A 561 31.67 -27.48 8.53
C ASN A 561 30.44 -26.90 9.25
N GLY A 562 29.24 -27.35 8.86
CA GLY A 562 27.96 -26.89 9.39
C GLY A 562 27.45 -25.59 8.80
N SER A 563 28.18 -24.99 7.84
CA SER A 563 27.77 -23.78 7.13
C SER A 563 27.19 -24.13 5.76
N THR A 564 26.35 -23.24 5.23
CA THR A 564 25.79 -23.40 3.88
C THR A 564 25.98 -22.16 3.04
N LEU A 565 26.12 -22.31 1.73
CA LEU A 565 26.07 -21.22 0.74
C LEU A 565 24.95 -21.49 -0.25
N MET A 566 24.08 -20.50 -0.49
CA MET A 566 22.92 -20.64 -1.37
C MET A 566 23.14 -19.88 -2.68
N ILE A 567 22.83 -20.55 -3.79
CA ILE A 567 22.98 -20.04 -5.16
C ILE A 567 21.62 -20.13 -5.84
N LEU A 568 21.23 -19.05 -6.50
CA LEU A 568 20.02 -18.99 -7.30
C LEU A 568 20.31 -18.25 -8.60
N GLY A 569 20.12 -18.89 -9.73
CA GLY A 569 20.37 -18.21 -11.00
C GLY A 569 20.22 -19.07 -12.23
N ARG A 570 20.22 -18.39 -13.39
CA ARG A 570 20.17 -19.02 -14.69
C ARG A 570 21.52 -19.68 -15.02
N ASN A 571 21.46 -20.89 -15.51
CA ASN A 571 22.61 -21.73 -15.86
C ASN A 571 22.44 -22.25 -17.31
N PRO A 572 22.86 -21.47 -18.31
CA PRO A 572 22.85 -21.87 -19.72
C PRO A 572 23.98 -22.87 -19.98
N VAL A 573 23.69 -24.16 -20.02
CA VAL A 573 24.70 -25.23 -19.87
C VAL A 573 25.74 -25.32 -20.99
N PHE A 574 25.47 -24.68 -22.14
CA PHE A 574 26.37 -24.63 -23.28
C PHE A 574 27.32 -23.42 -23.28
N GLU A 575 27.14 -22.47 -22.36
CA GLU A 575 28.09 -21.39 -22.17
C GLU A 575 29.33 -21.85 -21.41
N LYS A 576 30.50 -21.33 -21.77
CA LYS A 576 31.79 -21.74 -21.19
C LYS A 576 31.92 -21.37 -19.71
N VAL A 577 31.40 -20.21 -19.32
CA VAL A 577 31.43 -19.70 -17.95
C VAL A 577 30.04 -19.16 -17.65
N ARG A 578 29.42 -19.69 -16.60
CA ARG A 578 28.03 -19.42 -16.23
C ARG A 578 28.03 -18.80 -14.86
N GLU A 579 27.67 -17.52 -14.78
CA GLU A 579 27.69 -16.80 -13.51
C GLU A 579 26.32 -16.87 -12.84
N MET A 580 26.30 -17.22 -11.55
CA MET A 580 25.09 -17.25 -10.73
C MET A 580 25.35 -16.54 -9.40
N PRO A 581 24.44 -15.72 -8.88
CA PRO A 581 24.67 -15.02 -7.63
C PRO A 581 24.63 -15.97 -6.43
N VAL A 582 25.47 -15.68 -5.45
CA VAL A 582 25.33 -16.19 -4.08
C VAL A 582 24.33 -15.30 -3.37
N ILE A 583 23.16 -15.87 -3.05
CA ILE A 583 22.03 -15.13 -2.48
C ILE A 583 21.95 -15.22 -0.94
N GLY A 584 22.86 -15.97 -0.33
CA GLY A 584 22.95 -16.08 1.12
C GLY A 584 23.75 -17.27 1.59
N GLY A 585 23.71 -17.50 2.90
CA GLY A 585 24.34 -18.63 3.54
C GLY A 585 24.01 -18.70 5.03
N SER A 586 24.35 -19.83 5.64
CA SER A 586 24.20 -20.08 7.07
C SER A 586 25.56 -20.39 7.71
N GLY A 587 25.61 -20.46 9.05
CA GLY A 587 26.86 -20.67 9.78
C GLY A 587 27.85 -19.52 9.55
N LEU A 588 29.07 -19.84 9.11
CA LEU A 588 30.12 -18.86 8.81
C LEU A 588 29.82 -17.99 7.58
N PHE A 589 28.90 -18.43 6.73
CA PHE A 589 28.47 -17.69 5.54
C PHE A 589 27.21 -16.86 5.79
N ARG A 590 26.92 -16.51 7.05
CA ARG A 590 25.82 -15.60 7.35
C ARG A 590 26.07 -14.26 6.65
N TRP A 591 25.04 -13.74 5.98
CA TRP A 591 25.12 -12.53 5.16
C TRP A 591 26.06 -12.66 3.94
N ALA A 592 26.39 -13.88 3.53
CA ALA A 592 27.17 -14.12 2.33
C ALA A 592 26.52 -13.51 1.10
N ARG A 593 27.31 -12.75 0.34
CA ARG A 593 26.93 -12.21 -0.97
C ARG A 593 28.09 -12.35 -1.94
N GLY A 594 27.79 -12.47 -3.23
CA GLY A 594 28.80 -12.61 -4.26
C GLY A 594 28.26 -13.39 -5.45
N TYR A 595 29.12 -14.14 -6.11
CA TYR A 595 28.75 -14.91 -7.29
C TYR A 595 29.56 -16.20 -7.38
N VAL A 596 29.04 -17.16 -8.13
CA VAL A 596 29.73 -18.38 -8.52
C VAL A 596 29.89 -18.39 -10.02
N GLN A 597 31.04 -18.88 -10.49
CA GLN A 597 31.26 -19.15 -11.90
C GLN A 597 31.31 -20.65 -12.11
N ALA A 598 30.33 -21.16 -12.85
CA ALA A 598 30.18 -22.56 -13.16
C ALA A 598 30.74 -22.90 -14.55
N SER A 599 31.57 -23.93 -14.64
CA SER A 599 32.09 -24.47 -15.90
C SER A 599 31.98 -26.00 -15.91
N THR A 600 31.58 -26.57 -17.04
CA THR A 600 31.42 -28.02 -17.18
C THR A 600 32.77 -28.66 -17.45
N TYR A 601 33.20 -29.55 -16.56
CA TYR A 601 34.45 -30.31 -16.69
C TYR A 601 34.27 -31.56 -17.55
N SER A 602 33.19 -32.31 -17.33
CA SER A 602 32.78 -33.41 -18.20
C SER A 602 31.28 -33.63 -18.15
N PHE A 603 30.72 -34.18 -19.21
CA PHE A 603 29.31 -34.51 -19.32
C PHE A 603 29.18 -35.81 -20.12
N ASP A 604 28.43 -36.77 -19.60
CA ASP A 604 28.13 -38.02 -20.28
C ASP A 604 26.69 -38.00 -20.82
N ASN A 605 26.57 -37.83 -22.14
CA ASN A 605 25.28 -37.79 -22.83
C ASN A 605 24.42 -39.06 -22.65
N LYS A 606 25.01 -40.21 -22.29
CA LYS A 606 24.25 -41.46 -22.12
C LYS A 606 23.61 -41.57 -20.76
N THR A 607 24.27 -41.07 -19.73
CA THR A 607 23.78 -41.14 -18.34
C THR A 607 23.14 -39.84 -17.87
N GLY A 608 23.43 -38.72 -18.53
CA GLY A 608 23.05 -37.38 -18.09
C GLY A 608 23.94 -36.84 -16.97
N ASN A 609 24.97 -37.59 -16.56
CA ASN A 609 25.85 -37.21 -15.47
C ASN A 609 26.80 -36.08 -15.92
N ALA A 610 26.86 -35.03 -15.12
CA ALA A 610 27.73 -33.90 -15.33
C ALA A 610 28.73 -33.76 -14.20
N VAL A 611 29.83 -33.11 -14.52
CA VAL A 611 30.84 -32.67 -13.57
C VAL A 611 30.96 -31.18 -13.73
N VAL A 612 30.50 -30.45 -12.73
CA VAL A 612 30.49 -29.00 -12.79
C VAL A 612 31.49 -28.46 -11.79
N LYS A 613 32.39 -27.61 -12.27
CA LYS A 613 33.28 -26.79 -11.43
C LYS A 613 32.56 -25.51 -11.06
N TYR A 614 32.54 -25.17 -9.79
CA TYR A 614 32.14 -23.87 -9.27
C TYR A 614 33.33 -23.15 -8.65
N ASP A 615 33.65 -21.99 -9.20
CA ASP A 615 34.54 -20.99 -8.59
C ASP A 615 33.68 -20.01 -7.80
N VAL A 616 33.77 -20.06 -6.46
CA VAL A 616 32.90 -19.30 -5.56
C VAL A 616 33.61 -18.03 -5.07
N HIS A 617 33.05 -16.87 -5.40
CA HIS A 617 33.51 -15.57 -4.93
C HIS A 617 32.49 -15.02 -3.94
N VAL A 618 32.83 -15.06 -2.64
CA VAL A 618 31.90 -14.72 -1.57
C VAL A 618 32.51 -13.72 -0.59
N LEU A 619 31.72 -12.71 -0.24
CA LEU A 619 31.96 -11.79 0.85
C LEU A 619 31.04 -12.17 2.02
N HIS A 620 31.61 -12.50 3.18
CA HIS A 620 30.89 -12.85 4.41
C HIS A 620 31.58 -12.23 5.64
N PHE A 621 30.86 -12.09 6.76
CA PHE A 621 31.28 -11.32 7.94
C PHE A 621 31.61 -12.19 9.16
#